data_AF-A0A161SPT0-F1
#
_entry.id   AF-A0A161SPT0-F1
#
_cell.length_a   1.000
_cell.length_b   1.000
_cell.length_c   1.000
_cell.angle_alpha   90.00
_cell.angle_beta   90.00
_cell.angle_gamma   90.00
#
_symmetry.space_group_name_H-M   'P 1'
#
loop_
_entity.id
_entity.type
_entity.pdbx_description
1 polymer ?
#
loop_
_entity_poly.entity_id
_entity_poly.type
_entity_poly.pdbx_seq_one_letter_code
_entity_poly.pdbx_strand_id
1 'polypeptide(L)'
;MSRTSRDAASARPVTVTACANGPLIVRGDIDLVDEQGRPLDGQRRTMALCRCGASATRPFCDGSHKSIGFRTEPPARTPAVTLAEPLTAAEAAALVERTDGTEAPVGAGSDRPD
;
A
#
# COMPACT_ATOMS: atom_id res chain seq x y z
N MET A 1 10.49 -29.19 12.26
CA MET A 1 10.26 -27.79 11.84
C MET A 1 8.75 -27.58 11.75
N SER A 2 8.10 -27.24 12.86
CA SER A 2 6.64 -27.10 12.90
C SER A 2 6.29 -25.85 13.72
N ARG A 3 5.88 -24.78 13.03
CA ARG A 3 5.22 -23.61 13.64
C ARG A 3 3.89 -23.32 12.93
N THR A 4 3.25 -24.35 12.39
CA THR A 4 1.88 -24.27 11.93
C THR A 4 0.99 -24.59 13.12
N SER A 5 0.05 -23.69 13.44
CA SER A 5 -0.93 -23.77 14.53
C SER A 5 -0.45 -23.26 15.89
N ARG A 6 -0.53 -21.95 16.08
CA ARG A 6 -0.98 -21.37 17.35
C ARG A 6 -2.01 -20.28 17.06
N ASP A 7 -3.27 -20.66 17.21
CA ASP A 7 -4.43 -19.83 17.58
C ASP A 7 -4.87 -18.69 16.66
N ALA A 8 -5.56 -19.04 15.56
CA ALA A 8 -6.37 -18.10 14.78
C ALA A 8 -7.66 -17.61 15.50
N ALA A 9 -7.94 -18.06 16.73
CA ALA A 9 -9.23 -17.84 17.40
C ALA A 9 -9.21 -16.83 18.58
N SER A 10 -8.06 -16.26 18.94
CA SER A 10 -7.98 -15.20 19.96
C SER A 10 -6.84 -14.20 19.72
N ALA A 11 -6.46 -14.00 18.45
CA ALA A 11 -5.52 -12.95 18.11
C ALA A 11 -6.28 -11.62 18.03
N ARG A 12 -6.05 -10.71 19.00
CA ARG A 12 -6.45 -9.31 18.86
C ARG A 12 -6.00 -8.83 17.47
N PRO A 13 -6.86 -8.13 16.70
CA PRO A 13 -6.50 -7.74 15.35
C PRO A 13 -5.24 -6.88 15.38
N VAL A 14 -4.32 -7.18 14.46
CA VAL A 14 -3.19 -6.30 14.19
C VAL A 14 -3.75 -4.99 13.66
N THR A 15 -3.37 -3.87 14.26
CA THR A 15 -3.84 -2.54 13.85
C THR A 15 -2.66 -1.65 13.54
N VAL A 16 -2.80 -0.88 12.46
CA VAL A 16 -1.88 0.20 12.10
C VAL A 16 -2.67 1.49 12.10
N THR A 17 -2.38 2.38 13.04
CA THR A 17 -3.06 3.67 13.17
C THR A 17 -2.16 4.77 12.64
N ALA A 18 -2.60 5.49 11.61
CA ALA A 18 -1.94 6.72 11.17
C ALA A 18 -2.35 7.90 12.08
N CYS A 19 -1.49 8.27 13.03
CA CYS A 19 -1.76 9.44 13.88
C CYS A 19 -1.68 10.73 13.07
N ALA A 20 -2.63 11.65 13.26
CA ALA A 20 -2.62 12.96 12.59
C ALA A 20 -1.27 13.65 12.83
N ASN A 21 -0.63 14.12 11.75
CA ASN A 21 0.67 14.83 11.81
C ASN A 21 1.79 14.05 12.51
N GLY A 22 1.65 12.72 12.64
CA GLY A 22 2.49 11.91 13.49
C GLY A 22 2.86 10.55 12.89
N PRO A 23 3.37 9.64 13.73
CA PRO A 23 3.85 8.33 13.32
C PRO A 23 2.73 7.34 12.95
N LEU A 24 3.12 6.19 12.44
CA LEU A 24 2.26 5.01 12.34
C LEU A 24 2.38 4.20 13.63
N ILE A 25 1.28 4.04 14.36
CA ILE A 25 1.25 3.19 15.56
C ILE A 25 0.83 1.79 15.14
N VAL A 26 1.76 0.85 15.24
CA VAL A 26 1.50 -0.57 14.99
C VAL A 26 1.24 -1.26 16.32
N ARG A 27 0.14 -2.02 16.41
CA ARG A 27 -0.20 -2.86 17.57
C ARG A 27 -0.51 -4.27 17.10
N GLY A 28 0.09 -5.26 17.76
CA GLY A 28 -0.14 -6.67 17.49
C GLY A 28 1.17 -7.45 17.43
N ASP A 29 1.04 -8.73 17.16
CA ASP A 29 2.18 -9.62 16.93
C ASP A 29 2.55 -9.57 15.45
N ILE A 30 3.55 -8.73 15.14
CA ILE A 30 4.12 -8.63 13.80
C ILE A 30 5.64 -8.76 13.87
N ASP A 31 6.25 -9.19 12.76
CA ASP A 31 7.70 -9.16 12.55
C ASP A 31 8.06 -7.98 11.64
N LEU A 32 8.83 -7.05 12.18
CA LEU A 32 9.41 -5.93 11.46
C LEU A 32 10.77 -6.35 10.93
N VAL A 33 10.87 -6.48 9.60
CA VAL A 33 12.06 -6.95 8.90
C VAL A 33 12.61 -5.88 7.96
N ASP A 34 13.89 -5.99 7.61
CA ASP A 34 14.50 -5.20 6.55
C ASP A 34 14.21 -5.78 5.14
N GLU A 35 14.80 -5.16 4.12
CA GLU A 35 14.63 -5.58 2.71
C GLU A 35 15.20 -6.99 2.42
N GLN A 36 16.09 -7.50 3.27
CA GLN A 36 16.62 -8.87 3.20
C GLN A 36 15.82 -9.86 4.06
N GLY A 37 14.75 -9.41 4.72
CA GLY A 37 13.93 -10.25 5.62
C GLY A 37 14.55 -10.48 7.00
N ARG A 38 15.60 -9.73 7.38
CA ARG A 38 16.22 -9.85 8.71
C ARG A 38 15.43 -9.04 9.73
N PRO A 39 15.20 -9.56 10.95
CA PRO A 39 14.44 -8.84 11.97
C PRO A 39 15.19 -7.59 12.45
N LEU A 40 14.45 -6.51 12.62
CA LEU A 40 14.98 -5.25 13.15
C LEU A 40 14.98 -5.26 14.69
N ASP A 41 16.05 -4.72 15.26
CA ASP A 41 16.16 -4.56 16.72
C ASP A 41 15.14 -3.57 17.26
N GLY A 42 14.71 -3.76 18.51
CA GLY A 42 13.80 -2.84 19.19
C GLY A 42 12.32 -2.98 18.82
N GLN A 43 11.95 -3.97 18.00
CA GLN A 43 10.56 -4.35 17.76
C GLN A 43 9.84 -4.68 19.07
N ARG A 44 8.59 -4.20 19.19
CA ARG A 44 7.70 -4.45 20.34
C ARG A 44 6.28 -4.69 19.82
N ARG A 45 5.44 -5.32 20.65
CA ARG A 45 3.98 -5.50 20.37
C ARG A 45 3.25 -4.18 20.11
N THR A 46 3.80 -3.06 20.55
CA THR A 46 3.34 -1.72 20.21
C THR A 46 4.53 -0.84 19.91
N MET A 47 4.58 -0.29 18.70
CA MET A 47 5.69 0.53 18.23
C MET A 47 5.20 1.67 17.35
N ALA A 48 5.96 2.77 17.35
CA ALA A 48 5.71 3.93 16.53
C ALA A 48 6.73 3.96 15.39
N LEU A 49 6.26 3.82 14.15
CA LEU A 49 7.09 3.90 12.96
C LEU A 49 7.12 5.34 12.42
N CYS A 50 8.29 5.77 11.99
CA CYS A 50 8.51 7.07 11.42
C CYS A 50 7.77 7.19 10.08
N ARG A 51 6.93 8.22 9.98
CA ARG A 51 6.24 8.61 8.74
C ARG A 51 6.76 9.94 8.17
N CYS A 52 7.46 10.73 8.98
CA CYS A 52 7.88 12.10 8.63
C CYS A 52 9.24 12.21 7.94
N GLY A 53 10.01 11.11 7.85
CA GLY A 53 11.35 11.09 7.26
C GLY A 53 12.49 11.65 8.14
N ALA A 54 12.19 12.45 9.17
CA ALA A 54 13.21 13.17 9.95
C ALA A 54 13.78 12.42 11.18
N SER A 55 13.26 11.23 11.52
CA SER A 55 13.73 10.49 12.71
C SER A 55 15.22 10.12 12.62
N ALA A 56 15.96 10.24 13.71
CA ALA A 56 17.34 9.76 13.83
C ALA A 56 17.41 8.24 14.05
N THR A 57 16.34 7.62 14.54
CA THR A 57 16.28 6.19 14.89
C THR A 57 15.37 5.40 13.94
N ARG A 58 15.45 5.67 12.63
CA ARG A 58 14.63 4.98 11.62
C ARG A 58 14.82 3.46 11.72
N PRO A 59 13.76 2.65 11.53
CA PRO A 59 12.40 3.04 11.09
C PRO A 59 11.48 3.54 12.21
N PHE A 60 11.96 3.64 13.45
CA PHE A 60 11.16 4.09 14.60
C PHE A 60 11.03 5.61 14.65
N CYS A 61 9.95 6.08 15.27
CA CYS A 61 9.71 7.49 15.54
C CYS A 61 10.37 7.93 16.86
N ASP A 62 11.20 8.96 16.80
CA ASP A 62 11.87 9.60 17.95
C ASP A 62 11.20 10.92 18.41
N GLY A 63 10.16 11.36 17.69
CA GLY A 63 9.46 12.63 17.97
C GLY A 63 9.84 13.78 17.03
N SER A 64 10.81 13.61 16.13
CA SER A 64 11.27 14.64 15.19
C SER A 64 10.15 15.25 14.33
N HIS A 65 9.05 14.52 14.11
CA HIS A 65 7.86 15.02 13.42
C HIS A 65 7.27 16.30 14.05
N LYS A 66 7.41 16.47 15.37
CA LYS A 66 6.98 17.68 16.07
C LYS A 66 7.89 18.85 15.75
N SER A 67 9.20 18.63 15.80
CA SER A 67 10.23 19.64 15.58
C SER A 67 10.21 20.19 14.16
N ILE A 68 10.00 19.33 13.16
CA ILE A 68 9.92 19.75 11.75
C ILE A 68 8.53 20.23 11.34
N GLY A 69 7.56 20.25 12.26
CA GLY A 69 6.19 20.66 11.96
C GLY A 69 5.51 19.79 10.90
N PHE A 70 5.76 18.48 10.89
CA PHE A 70 5.15 17.55 9.92
C PHE A 70 3.63 17.72 9.90
N ARG A 71 3.04 17.74 8.70
CA ARG A 71 1.59 17.86 8.48
C ARG A 71 1.13 16.80 7.50
N THR A 72 -0.05 16.24 7.75
CA THR A 72 -0.71 15.29 6.86
C THR A 72 -2.14 15.70 6.63
N GLU A 73 -2.60 15.57 5.38
CA GLU A 73 -4.03 15.53 5.07
C GLU A 73 -4.70 14.46 5.97
N PRO A 74 -5.89 14.74 6.54
CA PRO A 74 -6.72 13.68 7.08
C PRO A 74 -6.90 12.58 6.02
N PRO A 75 -6.91 11.29 6.40
CA PRO A 75 -7.22 10.26 5.41
C PRO A 75 -8.57 10.60 4.79
N ALA A 76 -8.62 10.65 3.46
CA ALA A 76 -9.88 10.77 2.76
C ALA A 76 -10.77 9.65 3.28
N ARG A 77 -11.87 10.01 3.95
CA ARG A 77 -12.95 9.06 4.18
C ARG A 77 -13.57 8.88 2.81
N THR A 78 -13.01 7.99 2.01
CA THR A 78 -13.75 7.52 0.85
C THR A 78 -15.04 6.97 1.44
N PRO A 79 -16.22 7.56 1.14
CA PRO A 79 -17.46 6.87 1.46
C PRO A 79 -17.31 5.47 0.87
N ALA A 80 -17.77 4.44 1.58
CA ALA A 80 -17.71 3.08 1.07
C ALA A 80 -18.18 3.15 -0.39
N VAL A 81 -17.24 2.98 -1.32
CA VAL A 81 -17.60 2.87 -2.71
C VAL A 81 -18.32 1.55 -2.68
N THR A 82 -19.65 1.60 -2.70
CA THR A 82 -20.42 0.42 -3.05
C THR A 82 -19.84 0.07 -4.40
N LEU A 83 -19.06 -1.01 -4.46
CA LEU A 83 -18.75 -1.63 -5.73
C LEU A 83 -20.12 -1.77 -6.36
N ALA A 84 -20.40 -0.99 -7.41
CA ALA A 84 -21.65 -1.12 -8.14
C ALA A 84 -21.79 -2.62 -8.41
N GLU A 85 -23.00 -3.13 -8.22
CA GLU A 85 -23.31 -4.52 -8.53
C GLU A 85 -22.64 -4.87 -9.87
N PRO A 86 -21.98 -6.04 -9.97
CA PRO A 86 -21.22 -6.37 -11.17
C PRO A 86 -22.10 -6.11 -12.39
N LEU A 87 -21.59 -5.35 -13.37
CA LEU A 87 -22.26 -5.13 -14.65
C LEU A 87 -22.83 -6.47 -15.08
N THR A 88 -24.12 -6.49 -15.36
CA THR A 88 -24.77 -7.72 -15.81
C THR A 88 -24.04 -8.26 -17.03
N ALA A 89 -24.06 -9.56 -17.27
CA ALA A 89 -23.45 -10.15 -18.46
C ALA A 89 -23.95 -9.47 -19.77
N ALA A 90 -25.17 -8.91 -19.75
CA ALA A 90 -25.72 -8.11 -20.84
C ALA A 90 -24.99 -6.77 -21.06
N GLU A 91 -24.61 -6.06 -20.00
CA GLU A 91 -23.88 -4.79 -20.09
C GLU A 91 -22.42 -5.01 -20.52
N ALA A 92 -21.80 -6.12 -20.09
CA ALA A 92 -20.46 -6.50 -20.54
C ALA A 92 -20.41 -6.86 -22.04
N ALA A 93 -21.46 -7.53 -22.55
CA ALA A 93 -21.57 -7.90 -23.96
C ALA A 93 -21.69 -6.68 -24.89
N ALA A 94 -22.31 -5.58 -24.44
CA ALA A 94 -22.46 -4.37 -25.25
C ALA A 94 -21.14 -3.61 -25.50
N LEU A 95 -20.09 -3.82 -24.68
CA LEU A 95 -18.79 -3.16 -24.88
C LEU A 95 -17.85 -3.92 -25.82
N VAL A 96 -17.99 -5.24 -25.96
CA VAL A 96 -17.11 -6.06 -26.81
C VAL A 96 -17.41 -5.94 -28.31
N GLU A 97 -18.53 -5.34 -28.71
CA GLU A 97 -18.90 -5.16 -30.12
C GLU A 97 -18.34 -3.87 -30.77
N ARG A 98 -17.31 -3.25 -30.18
CA ARG A 98 -16.72 -1.99 -30.68
C ARG A 98 -15.24 -2.09 -31.07
N THR A 99 -14.67 -3.29 -31.09
CA THR A 99 -13.30 -3.51 -31.60
C THR A 99 -13.36 -4.28 -32.91
N ASP A 100 -13.89 -3.66 -33.97
CA ASP A 100 -13.62 -4.11 -35.32
C ASP A 100 -12.52 -3.23 -35.92
N GLY A 101 -11.51 -3.89 -36.46
CA GLY A 101 -10.22 -3.33 -36.76
C GLY A 101 -10.24 -2.34 -37.92
N THR A 102 -9.40 -1.32 -37.82
CA THR A 102 -8.78 -0.70 -38.98
C THR A 102 -7.31 -0.57 -38.64
N GLU A 103 -6.57 -1.64 -38.90
CA GLU A 103 -5.12 -1.62 -38.94
C GLU A 103 -4.73 -0.79 -40.17
N ALA A 104 -4.22 0.42 -39.93
CA ALA A 104 -3.58 1.21 -40.98
C ALA A 104 -2.28 0.51 -41.39
N PRO A 105 -2.00 0.34 -42.70
CA PRO A 105 -0.77 -0.32 -43.13
C PRO A 105 0.45 0.54 -42.78
N VAL A 106 1.41 -0.08 -42.09
CA VAL A 106 2.75 0.45 -41.86
C VAL A 106 3.43 0.69 -43.21
N GLY A 107 3.78 1.96 -43.47
CA GLY A 107 4.43 2.39 -44.70
C GLY A 107 5.78 1.69 -44.87
N ALA A 108 5.95 1.05 -46.02
CA ALA A 108 7.21 0.52 -46.50
C ALA A 108 8.25 1.64 -46.63
N GLY A 109 9.46 1.36 -46.14
CA GLY A 109 10.61 2.25 -46.31
C GLY A 109 11.02 2.39 -47.77
N SER A 110 11.59 3.54 -48.10
CA SER A 110 12.49 3.70 -49.24
C SER A 110 13.41 4.89 -48.99
N ASP A 111 14.69 4.66 -49.28
CA ASP A 111 15.72 5.62 -49.66
C ASP A 111 16.32 6.61 -48.65
N ARG A 112 17.57 6.30 -48.27
CA ARG A 112 18.58 7.27 -47.85
C ARG A 112 19.79 7.11 -48.79
N PRO A 113 20.03 8.04 -49.74
CA PRO A 113 21.31 8.11 -50.41
C PRO A 113 22.34 8.93 -49.60
N ASP A 114 23.61 8.60 -49.83
CA ASP A 114 24.90 9.04 -49.23
C ASP A 114 24.95 10.30 -48.34
#